data_AF-A0A3N5Y898-F1
#
_entry.id   AF-A0A3N5Y898-F1
#
_cell.length_a   1.000
_cell.length_b   1.000
_cell.length_c   1.000
_cell.angle_alpha   90.00
_cell.angle_beta   90.00
_cell.angle_gamma   90.00
#
_symmetry.space_group_name_H-M   'P 1'
#
loop_
_entity.id
_entity.type
_entity.pdbx_description
1 polymer ?
#
loop_
_entity_poly.entity_id
_entity_poly.type
_entity_poly.pdbx_seq_one_letter_code
_entity_poly.pdbx_strand_id
1 'polypeptide(L)' 'MIHNNKKQRLEDTIHDIRSPLNNISMHAEIAKLALNNELPAEQGRASLEAIIANCKTCSELLQALVEP' A
#
# COMPACT_ATOMS: atom_id res chain seq x y z
N MET A 1 -28.94 -9.72 17.47
CA MET A 1 -28.60 -8.46 16.78
C MET A 1 -27.80 -8.83 15.53
N ILE A 2 -28.39 -8.68 14.34
CA ILE A 2 -27.70 -8.93 13.08
C ILE A 2 -26.66 -7.82 12.94
N HIS A 3 -25.41 -8.11 13.30
CA HIS A 3 -24.32 -7.17 13.11
C HIS A 3 -24.18 -6.90 11.62
N ASN A 4 -24.02 -5.63 11.30
CA ASN A 4 -24.00 -5.08 9.94
C ASN A 4 -22.74 -5.56 9.19
N ASN A 5 -22.77 -6.80 8.72
CA ASN A 5 -21.63 -7.55 8.16
C ASN A 5 -20.92 -6.79 7.01
N LYS A 6 -21.69 -6.00 6.24
CA LYS A 6 -21.14 -5.15 5.17
C LYS A 6 -20.29 -3.99 5.71
N LYS A 7 -20.73 -3.34 6.80
CA LYS A 7 -19.98 -2.25 7.43
C LYS A 7 -18.65 -2.77 8.00
N GLN A 8 -18.71 -3.90 8.69
CA GLN A 8 -17.51 -4.53 9.27
C GLN A 8 -16.52 -4.96 8.17
N ARG A 9 -16.98 -5.63 7.10
CA ARG A 9 -16.13 -5.96 5.95
C ARG A 9 -15.47 -4.72 5.32
N LEU A 10 -16.20 -3.61 5.22
CA LEU A 10 -15.64 -2.35 4.71
C LEU A 10 -14.58 -1.78 5.64
N GLU A 11 -14.81 -1.78 6.96
CA GLU A 11 -13.84 -1.32 7.97
C GLU A 11 -12.56 -2.16 7.94
N ASP A 12 -12.69 -3.49 7.86
CA ASP A 12 -11.56 -4.41 7.74
C ASP A 12 -10.76 -4.15 6.47
N THR A 13 -11.44 -3.99 5.33
CA THR A 13 -10.74 -3.73 4.06
C THR A 13 -10.06 -2.36 4.03
N ILE A 14 -10.67 -1.33 4.62
CA ILE A 14 -10.02 -0.01 4.78
C ILE A 14 -8.77 -0.14 5.65
N HIS A 15 -8.83 -0.93 6.72
CA HIS A 15 -7.66 -1.21 7.56
C HIS A 15 -6.56 -1.91 6.76
N ASP A 16 -6.90 -2.90 5.96
CA ASP A 16 -5.94 -3.65 5.15
C ASP A 16 -5.28 -2.77 4.08
N ILE A 17 -6.01 -1.84 3.47
CA ILE A 17 -5.48 -0.87 2.49
C ILE A 17 -4.52 0.14 3.13
N ARG A 18 -4.64 0.45 4.43
CA ARG A 18 -3.71 1.39 5.09
C ARG A 18 -2.27 0.88 5.11
N SER A 19 -2.06 -0.42 5.21
CA SER A 19 -0.72 -1.00 5.23
C SER A 19 0.07 -0.72 3.93
N PRO A 20 -0.42 -1.08 2.73
CA PRO A 20 0.29 -0.79 1.49
C PRO A 20 0.40 0.72 1.20
N LEU A 21 -0.58 1.54 1.62
CA LEU A 21 -0.45 3.00 1.51
C LEU A 21 0.71 3.55 2.33
N ASN A 22 0.86 3.11 3.58
CA ASN A 22 1.98 3.51 4.43
C ASN A 22 3.33 3.07 3.84
N ASN A 23 3.38 1.85 3.30
CA ASN A 23 4.57 1.34 2.63
C ASN A 23 4.93 2.19 1.40
N ILE A 24 3.94 2.59 0.60
CA ILE A 24 4.15 3.50 -0.55
C ILE A 24 4.79 4.80 -0.07
N SER A 25 4.24 5.44 0.96
CA SER A 25 4.78 6.69 1.51
C SER A 25 6.23 6.53 2.01
N MET A 26 6.50 5.48 2.77
CA MET A 26 7.85 5.20 3.30
C MET A 26 8.84 4.94 2.17
N HIS A 27 8.49 4.09 1.19
CA HIS A 27 9.37 3.78 0.07
C HIS A 27 9.58 4.98 -0.86
N ALA A 28 8.60 5.87 -1.01
CA ALA A 28 8.77 7.11 -1.75
C ALA A 28 9.81 8.02 -1.09
N GLU A 29 9.81 8.12 0.23
CA GLU A 29 10.84 8.85 0.98
C GLU A 29 12.22 8.21 0.82
N ILE A 30 12.34 6.89 0.91
CA ILE A 30 13.61 6.19 0.67
C ILE A 30 14.12 6.43 -0.77
N ALA A 31 13.23 6.36 -1.77
CA ALA A 31 13.58 6.64 -3.16
C ALA A 31 14.07 8.08 -3.34
N LYS A 32 13.44 9.06 -2.68
CA LYS A 32 13.87 10.47 -2.68
C LYS A 32 15.29 10.62 -2.12
N LEU A 33 15.56 10.00 -0.97
CA LEU A 33 16.89 10.02 -0.34
C LEU A 33 17.95 9.36 -1.24
N ALA A 34 17.62 8.25 -1.90
CA ALA A 34 18.53 7.60 -2.83
C ALA A 34 18.84 8.48 -4.06
N LEU A 35 17.86 9.20 -4.60
CA LEU A 35 18.05 10.14 -5.71
C LEU A 35 18.92 11.35 -5.33
N ASN A 36 18.91 11.74 -4.06
CA ASN A 36 19.77 12.78 -3.51
C ASN A 36 21.18 12.29 -3.16
N ASN A 37 21.52 11.01 -3.42
CA ASN A 37 22.75 10.35 -3.01
C ASN A 37 22.94 10.24 -1.48
N GLU A 38 21.84 10.31 -0.70
CA GLU A 38 21.84 10.14 0.76
C GLU A 38 21.74 8.66 1.16
N LEU A 39 21.24 7.80 0.27
CA LEU A 39 21.16 6.35 0.40
C LEU A 39 21.71 5.65 -0.86
N PRO A 40 22.10 4.36 -0.79
CA PRO A 40 22.52 3.60 -1.96
C PRO A 40 21.45 3.56 -3.05
N ALA A 41 21.84 3.78 -4.31
CA ALA A 41 20.92 3.74 -5.45
C ALA A 41 20.11 2.43 -5.56
N GLU A 42 20.70 1.31 -5.14
CA GLU A 42 20.03 0.01 -5.07
C GLU A 42 18.82 0.01 -4.12
N GLN A 43 18.90 0.72 -2.99
CA GLN A 43 17.75 0.88 -2.08
C GLN A 43 16.65 1.74 -2.70
N GLY A 44 17.03 2.74 -3.51
CA GLY A 44 16.09 3.51 -4.31
C GLY A 44 15.35 2.63 -5.32
N ARG A 45 16.09 1.79 -6.07
CA ARG A 45 15.48 0.86 -7.04
C ARG A 45 14.55 -0.14 -6.37
N ALA A 46 15.00 -0.77 -5.27
CA ALA A 46 14.16 -1.69 -4.49
C ALA A 46 12.90 -0.99 -3.94
N SER A 47 13.02 0.28 -3.54
CA SER A 47 11.87 1.06 -3.07
C SER A 47 10.86 1.37 -4.17
N LEU A 48 11.32 1.65 -5.39
CA LEU A 48 10.42 1.82 -6.54
C LEU A 48 9.67 0.53 -6.88
N GLU A 49 10.34 -0.62 -6.83
CA GLU A 49 9.70 -1.93 -7.00
C GLU A 49 8.66 -2.20 -5.91
N ALA A 50 8.97 -1.87 -4.65
CA ALA A 50 8.05 -1.98 -3.53
C ALA A 50 6.83 -1.07 -3.69
N ILE A 51 6.98 0.17 -4.17
CA ILE A 51 5.86 1.07 -4.47
C ILE A 51 4.93 0.43 -5.50
N ILE A 52 5.49 -0.09 -6.61
CA ILE A 52 4.70 -0.75 -7.65
C ILE A 52 3.95 -1.96 -7.09
N ALA A 53 4.60 -2.78 -6.28
CA ALA A 53 3.97 -3.93 -5.64
C ALA A 53 2.80 -3.51 -4.71
N ASN A 54 3.02 -2.53 -3.85
CA ASN A 54 1.97 -2.04 -2.93
C ASN A 54 0.81 -1.37 -3.68
N CYS A 55 1.05 -0.69 -4.81
CA CYS A 55 -0.01 -0.19 -5.67
C CYS A 55 -0.88 -1.32 -6.26
N LYS A 56 -0.26 -2.44 -6.67
CA LYS A 56 -1.00 -3.62 -7.14
C LYS A 56 -1.84 -4.22 -6.02
N THR A 57 -1.27 -4.37 -4.83
CA THR A 57 -2.00 -4.84 -3.64
C THR A 57 -3.17 -3.92 -3.30
N CYS A 58 -3.01 -2.59 -3.34
CA CYS A 58 -4.12 -1.65 -3.19
C CYS A 58 -5.22 -1.93 -4.23
N SER A 59 -4.86 -2.15 -5.49
CA SER A 59 -5.82 -2.46 -6.54
C SER A 59 -6.59 -3.76 -6.27
N GLU A 60 -5.91 -4.81 -5.81
CA GLU A 60 -6.51 -6.11 -5.47
C GLU A 60 -7.49 -5.99 -4.28
N LEU A 61 -7.08 -5.29 -3.23
CA LEU A 61 -7.92 -5.05 -2.05
C LEU A 61 -9.14 -4.19 -2.39
N LEU A 62 -8.96 -3.17 -3.24
CA LEU A 62 -10.07 -2.36 -3.73
C LEU A 62 -11.02 -3.16 -4.61
N GLN A 63 -10.50 -4.06 -5.47
CA GLN A 63 -11.33 -4.91 -6.30
C GLN A 63 -12.20 -5.87 -5.47
N ALA A 64 -11.65 -6.42 -4.39
CA ALA A 64 -12.37 -7.26 -3.43
C ALA A 64 -13.54 -6.53 -2.71
N LEU A 65 -13.57 -5.18 -2.71
CA LEU A 65 -14.72 -4.41 -2.20
C LEU A 65 -15.92 -4.40 -3.16
N VAL A 66 -15.65 -4.51 -4.46
CA VAL A 66 -16.65 -4.33 -5.52
C VAL A 66 -17.10 -5.67 -6.10
N GLU A 67 -16.32 -6.74 -5.92
CA GLU A 67 -16.71 -8.08 -6.33
C GLU A 67 -17.86 -8.61 -5.45
N PRO A 68 -18.93 -9.17 -6.07
CA PRO A 68 -20.16 -9.57 -5.41
C PRO A 68 -20.02 -10.77 -4.46
#